data_AF-A0A6G3TFL9-F1
#
_entry.id   AF-A0A6G3TFL9-F1
#
_cell.length_a   1.000
_cell.length_b   1.000
_cell.length_c   1.000
_cell.angle_alpha   90.00
_cell.angle_beta   90.00
_cell.angle_gamma   90.00
#
_symmetry.space_group_name_H-M   'P 1'
#
loop_
_entity.id
_entity.type
_entity.pdbx_description
1 polymer ?
#
loop_
_entity_poly.entity_id
_entity_poly.type
_entity_poly.pdbx_seq_one_letter_code
_entity_poly.pdbx_strand_id
1 'polypeptide(L)'
;MRTWGPLTAVCLGTFMLLLDVTIAVVALPDMARGLHASLSDLQWVMDGYALALAALLLGLGAAADVLGRRRVHVAGVVLFALASLLCGLATGPGMLVAARGLQGLGAAAMFA
;
A
#
# COMPACT_ATOMS: atom_id res chain seq x y z
N MET A 1 -20.63 -19.82 -17.63
CA MET A 1 -20.64 -18.50 -16.96
C MET A 1 -20.04 -18.64 -15.56
N ARG A 2 -18.72 -18.55 -15.43
CA ARG A 2 -18.01 -18.45 -14.13
C ARG A 2 -17.10 -17.21 -14.19
N THR A 3 -17.70 -16.03 -14.27
CA THR A 3 -16.99 -14.75 -14.47
C THR A 3 -16.86 -13.93 -13.17
N TRP A 4 -17.05 -14.56 -12.01
CA TRP A 4 -16.91 -13.89 -10.70
C TRP A 4 -15.46 -13.65 -10.29
N GLY A 5 -14.49 -14.36 -10.90
CA GLY A 5 -13.07 -14.31 -10.55
C GLY A 5 -12.49 -12.88 -10.45
N PRO A 6 -12.63 -12.04 -11.49
CA PRO A 6 -12.16 -10.65 -11.45
C PRO A 6 -12.83 -9.82 -10.35
N LEU A 7 -14.13 -10.02 -10.12
CA LEU A 7 -14.85 -9.30 -9.07
C LEU A 7 -14.28 -9.66 -7.69
N THR A 8 -14.10 -10.94 -7.41
CA THR A 8 -13.46 -11.39 -6.16
C THR A 8 -12.05 -10.83 -5.98
N ALA A 9 -11.24 -10.76 -7.04
CA ALA A 9 -9.89 -10.22 -6.97
C ALA A 9 -9.89 -8.72 -6.62
N VAL A 10 -10.75 -7.94 -7.27
CA VAL A 10 -10.89 -6.50 -6.98
C VAL A 10 -11.43 -6.28 -5.56
N CYS A 11 -12.45 -7.03 -5.14
CA CYS A 11 -12.97 -6.95 -3.77
C CYS A 11 -11.90 -7.29 -2.73
N LEU A 12 -11.08 -8.31 -2.99
CA LEU A 12 -9.98 -8.68 -2.10
C LEU A 12 -8.91 -7.58 -2.02
N GLY A 13 -8.55 -6.98 -3.16
CA GLY A 13 -7.62 -5.84 -3.20
C GLY A 13 -8.14 -4.64 -2.43
N THR A 14 -9.41 -4.29 -2.60
CA THR A 14 -10.07 -3.22 -1.84
C THR A 14 -10.11 -3.52 -0.34
N PHE A 15 -10.43 -4.76 0.03
CA PHE A 15 -10.41 -5.20 1.42
C PHE A 15 -9.01 -5.10 2.03
N MET A 16 -7.97 -5.57 1.33
CA MET A 16 -6.57 -5.47 1.80
C MET A 16 -6.16 -4.02 2.02
N LEU A 17 -6.55 -3.11 1.12
CA LEU A 17 -6.26 -1.68 1.26
C LEU A 17 -6.89 -1.10 2.53
N LEU A 18 -8.17 -1.37 2.73
CA LEU A 18 -8.92 -0.84 3.87
C LEU A 18 -8.38 -1.39 5.19
N LEU A 19 -8.05 -2.69 5.19
CA LEU A 19 -7.44 -3.37 6.32
C LEU A 19 -6.11 -2.70 6.69
N ASP A 20 -5.23 -2.47 5.72
CA ASP A 20 -3.93 -1.84 5.96
C ASP A 20 -4.03 -0.43 6.54
N VAL A 21 -4.86 0.44 5.94
CA VAL A 21 -5.06 1.81 6.46
C VAL A 21 -5.59 1.77 7.89
N THR A 22 -6.52 0.87 8.17
CA THR A 22 -7.07 0.70 9.52
C THR A 22 -6.01 0.21 10.51
N ILE A 23 -5.21 -0.80 10.13
CA ILE A 23 -4.10 -1.32 10.95
C ILE A 23 -3.12 -0.19 11.27
N ALA A 24 -2.71 0.59 10.25
CA ALA A 24 -1.77 1.68 10.44
C ALA A 24 -2.30 2.74 11.41
N VAL A 25 -3.56 3.17 11.27
CA VAL A 25 -4.19 4.15 12.17
C VAL A 25 -4.25 3.64 13.61
N VAL A 26 -4.64 2.37 13.81
CA VAL A 26 -4.72 1.76 15.14
C VAL A 26 -3.34 1.58 15.76
N ALA A 27 -2.32 1.28 14.97
CA ALA A 27 -0.95 1.05 15.42
C ALA A 27 -0.12 2.33 15.59
N LEU A 28 -0.61 3.51 15.19
CA LEU A 28 0.10 4.79 15.34
C LEU A 28 0.68 5.02 16.75
N PRO A 29 -0.07 4.80 17.86
CA PRO A 29 0.47 4.99 19.21
C PRO A 29 1.58 4.00 19.56
N ASP A 30 1.53 2.79 19.01
CA ASP A 30 2.55 1.76 19.21
C ASP A 30 3.79 2.04 18.37
N MET A 31 3.63 2.53 17.13
CA MET A 31 4.72 3.02 16.29
C MET A 31 5.46 4.18 16.98
N ALA A 32 4.71 5.14 17.54
CA ALA A 32 5.28 6.29 18.26
C ALA A 32 6.22 5.86 19.40
N ARG A 33 5.75 4.93 20.24
CA ARG A 33 6.49 4.45 21.41
C ARG A 33 7.59 3.44 21.05
N GLY A 34 7.29 2.50 20.16
CA GLY A 34 8.21 1.40 19.80
C GLY A 34 9.38 1.86 18.94
N LEU A 35 9.17 2.83 18.05
CA LEU A 35 10.18 3.35 17.13
C LEU A 35 10.76 4.70 17.59
N HIS A 36 10.32 5.22 18.74
CA HIS A 36 10.64 6.58 19.21
C HIS A 36 10.37 7.65 18.13
N ALA A 37 9.29 7.44 17.37
CA ALA A 37 8.96 8.27 16.20
C ALA A 37 8.39 9.62 16.64
N SER A 38 8.83 10.68 15.98
CA SER A 38 8.28 12.02 16.19
C SER A 38 6.89 12.15 15.56
N LEU A 39 6.15 13.19 15.94
CA LEU A 39 4.82 13.47 15.35
C LEU A 39 4.92 13.69 13.83
N SER A 40 6.01 14.32 13.37
CA SER A 40 6.31 14.50 11.95
C SER A 40 6.54 13.16 11.24
N ASP A 41 7.23 12.20 11.87
CA ASP A 41 7.44 10.88 11.29
C ASP A 41 6.13 10.11 11.13
N LEU A 42 5.27 10.14 12.15
CA LEU A 42 3.95 9.51 12.12
C LEU A 42 3.05 10.11 11.03
N GLN A 43 3.15 11.42 10.82
CA GLN A 43 2.46 12.08 9.72
C GLN A 43 2.97 11.57 8.37
N TRP A 44 4.29 11.48 8.18
CA TRP A 44 4.88 10.94 6.95
C TRP A 44 4.56 9.46 6.71
N VAL A 45 4.33 8.65 7.75
CA VAL A 45 3.87 7.26 7.63
C VAL A 45 2.51 7.17 6.93
N MET A 46 1.63 8.15 7.14
CA MET A 46 0.30 8.22 6.52
C MET A 46 0.35 8.99 5.19
N ASP A 47 0.98 10.16 5.18
CA ASP A 47 1.05 11.05 4.03
C ASP A 47 1.91 10.47 2.91
N GLY A 48 3.05 9.84 3.23
CA GLY A 48 3.93 9.24 2.22
C GLY A 48 3.24 8.11 1.44
N TYR A 49 2.43 7.31 2.12
CA TYR A 49 1.58 6.31 1.51
C TYR A 49 0.52 6.94 0.59
N ALA A 50 -0.23 7.93 1.10
CA ALA A 50 -1.30 8.59 0.35
C ALA A 50 -0.77 9.34 -0.88
N LEU A 51 0.37 10.01 -0.74
CA LEU A 51 1.08 10.72 -1.81
C LEU A 51 1.52 9.76 -2.91
N ALA A 52 2.19 8.65 -2.55
CA ALA A 52 2.63 7.65 -3.52
C ALA A 52 1.44 7.04 -4.27
N LEU A 53 0.37 6.71 -3.55
CA LEU A 53 -0.87 6.20 -4.16
C LEU A 53 -1.46 7.23 -5.13
N ALA A 54 -1.71 8.46 -4.68
CA ALA A 54 -2.35 9.50 -5.49
C ALA A 54 -1.52 9.90 -6.73
N ALA A 55 -0.20 10.03 -6.57
CA ALA A 55 0.69 10.43 -7.65
C ALA A 55 0.82 9.35 -8.74
N LEU A 56 0.75 8.07 -8.37
CA LEU A 56 1.05 6.96 -9.27
C LEU A 56 -0.19 6.25 -9.81
N LEU A 57 -1.36 6.41 -9.18
CA LEU A 57 -2.59 5.71 -9.57
C LEU A 57 -2.94 5.91 -11.04
N LEU A 58 -2.97 7.17 -11.52
CA LEU A 58 -3.30 7.48 -12.91
C LEU A 58 -2.23 6.97 -13.88
N GLY A 59 -0.96 7.11 -13.52
CA GLY A 59 0.16 6.65 -14.35
C GLY A 59 0.20 5.13 -14.50
N LEU A 60 -0.02 4.41 -13.39
CA LEU A 60 -0.10 2.95 -13.38
C LEU A 60 -1.38 2.45 -14.03
N GLY A 61 -2.50 3.18 -13.94
CA GLY A 61 -3.71 2.92 -14.71
C GLY A 61 -3.47 2.93 -16.21
N ALA A 62 -2.83 3.99 -16.71
CA ALA A 62 -2.44 4.08 -18.12
C ALA A 62 -1.45 2.97 -18.52
N ALA A 63 -0.49 2.64 -17.65
CA ALA A 63 0.43 1.52 -17.88
C ALA A 63 -0.29 0.17 -17.89
N ALA A 64 -1.32 -0.02 -17.06
CA ALA A 64 -2.12 -1.24 -16.98
C ALA A 64 -2.97 -1.47 -18.24
N ASP A 65 -3.39 -0.40 -18.92
CA ASP A 65 -4.06 -0.50 -20.21
C ASP A 65 -3.16 -1.10 -21.30
N VAL A 66 -1.85 -0.79 -21.26
CA VAL A 66 -0.87 -1.31 -22.24
C VAL A 66 -0.29 -2.67 -21.83
N LEU A 67 0.10 -2.83 -20.56
CA LEU A 67 0.73 -4.04 -20.01
C LEU A 67 -0.28 -5.15 -19.69
N GLY A 68 -1.55 -4.80 -19.59
CA GLY A 68 -2.66 -5.68 -19.23
C GLY A 68 -2.97 -5.67 -17.73
N ARG A 69 -4.21 -5.29 -17.41
CA ARG A 69 -4.74 -5.10 -16.05
C ARG A 69 -4.48 -6.26 -15.09
N ARG A 70 -4.64 -7.51 -15.54
CA ARG A 70 -4.39 -8.68 -14.69
C ARG A 70 -2.94 -8.77 -14.21
N ARG A 71 -1.97 -8.41 -15.06
CA ARG A 71 -0.54 -8.46 -14.71
C ARG A 71 -0.21 -7.37 -13.71
N VAL A 72 -0.70 -6.15 -13.94
CA VAL A 72 -0.45 -5.01 -13.06
C VAL A 72 -1.11 -5.20 -11.69
N HIS A 73 -2.35 -5.69 -11.66
CA HIS A 73 -3.03 -6.02 -10.41
C HIS A 73 -2.26 -7.05 -9.57
N VAL A 74 -1.86 -8.19 -10.17
CA VAL A 74 -1.12 -9.23 -9.44
C VAL A 74 0.26 -8.73 -8.98
N ALA A 75 0.97 -7.98 -9.82
CA ALA A 75 2.24 -7.37 -9.42
C ALA A 75 2.07 -6.38 -8.27
N GLY A 76 0.99 -5.58 -8.30
CA GLY A 76 0.60 -4.67 -7.22
C GLY A 76 0.34 -5.39 -5.91
N VAL A 77 -0.42 -6.50 -5.94
CA VAL A 77 -0.67 -7.34 -4.76
C VAL A 77 0.63 -7.88 -4.16
N VAL A 78 1.54 -8.41 -4.99
CA VAL A 78 2.84 -8.93 -4.51
C VAL A 78 3.67 -7.81 -3.91
N LEU A 79 3.78 -6.67 -4.60
CA LEU A 79 4.54 -5.52 -4.10
C LEU A 79 3.97 -4.98 -2.79
N PHE A 80 2.64 -4.86 -2.71
CA PHE A 80 1.95 -4.44 -1.50
C PHE A 80 2.22 -5.38 -0.33
N ALA A 81 2.16 -6.70 -0.55
CA ALA A 81 2.43 -7.69 0.50
C ALA A 81 3.89 -7.64 1.00
N LEU A 82 4.86 -7.52 0.08
CA LEU A 82 6.27 -7.39 0.43
C LEU A 82 6.55 -6.08 1.18
N ALA A 83 5.97 -4.97 0.73
CA ALA A 83 6.09 -3.69 1.41
C ALA A 83 5.44 -3.72 2.81
N SER A 84 4.29 -4.39 2.95
CA SER A 84 3.62 -4.60 4.25
C SER A 84 4.52 -5.38 5.23
N LEU A 85 5.22 -6.40 4.73
CA LEU A 85 6.19 -7.14 5.53
C LEU A 85 7.37 -6.25 5.95
N LEU A 86 7.87 -5.39 5.05
CA LEU A 86 8.92 -4.42 5.38
C LEU A 86 8.46 -3.41 6.44
N CYS A 87 7.20 -2.98 6.42
CA CYS A 87 6.62 -2.14 7.47
C CYS A 87 6.64 -2.87 8.83
N GLY A 88 6.27 -4.15 8.87
CA GLY A 88 6.30 -4.95 10.10
C GLY A 88 7.71 -5.25 10.62
N LEU A 89 8.72 -5.24 9.76
CA LEU A 89 10.13 -5.43 10.10
C LEU A 89 10.89 -4.12 10.30
N ALA A 90 10.21 -2.97 10.24
CA ALA A 90 10.85 -1.67 10.33
C ALA A 90 11.52 -1.48 11.70
N THR A 91 12.81 -1.12 11.68
CA THR A 91 13.60 -0.87 12.90
C THR A 91 13.72 0.60 13.25
N GLY A 92 13.14 1.49 12.42
CA GLY A 92 13.16 2.93 12.64
C GLY A 92 12.09 3.65 11.81
N PRO A 93 11.75 4.91 12.18
CA PRO A 93 10.71 5.68 11.51
C PRO A 93 11.01 5.93 10.03
N GLY A 94 12.25 6.21 9.67
CA GLY A 94 12.64 6.42 8.27
C GLY A 94 12.44 5.16 7.39
N MET A 95 12.77 3.97 7.91
CA MET A 95 12.52 2.71 7.21
C MET A 95 11.02 2.47 7.04
N LEU A 96 10.23 2.76 8.08
CA LEU A 96 8.78 2.63 8.03
C LEU A 96 8.17 3.58 6.99
N VAL A 97 8.57 4.85 6.95
CA VAL A 97 8.09 5.82 5.95
C VAL A 97 8.45 5.38 4.53
N ALA A 98 9.68 4.91 4.29
CA ALA A 98 10.09 4.41 2.99
C ALA A 98 9.29 3.16 2.56
N ALA A 99 9.09 2.22 3.48
CA ALA A 99 8.27 1.03 3.24
C ALA A 99 6.80 1.41 2.94
N ARG A 100 6.24 2.40 3.63
CA ARG A 100 4.89 2.93 3.38
C ARG A 100 4.76 3.60 2.01
N GLY A 101 5.78 4.34 1.58
CA GLY A 101 5.84 4.87 0.21
C GLY A 101 5.84 3.75 -0.84
N LEU A 102 6.64 2.70 -0.62
CA LEU A 102 6.65 1.51 -1.49
C LEU A 102 5.31 0.77 -1.49
N GLN A 103 4.64 0.74 -0.34
CA GLN A 103 3.32 0.14 -0.18
C GLN A 103 2.26 0.94 -0.94
N GLY A 104 2.35 2.27 -0.95
CA GLY A 104 1.50 3.15 -1.77
C GLY A 104 1.68 2.91 -3.28
N LEU A 105 2.90 2.65 -3.74
CA LEU A 105 3.17 2.22 -5.13
C LEU A 105 2.50 0.86 -5.42
N GLY A 106 2.63 -0.11 -4.51
CA GLY A 106 1.97 -1.41 -4.64
C GLY A 106 0.44 -1.29 -4.68
N ALA A 107 -0.12 -0.43 -3.84
CA ALA A 107 -1.54 -0.11 -3.84
C ALA A 107 -1.97 0.53 -5.16
N ALA A 108 -1.24 1.52 -5.67
CA ALA A 108 -1.56 2.16 -6.95
C ALA A 108 -1.59 1.14 -8.11
N ALA A 109 -0.63 0.22 -8.16
CA ALA A 109 -0.61 -0.85 -9.16
C ALA A 109 -1.75 -1.86 -8.96
N MET A 110 -2.12 -2.15 -7.71
CA MET A 110 -3.24 -3.05 -7.41
C MET A 110 -4.60 -2.49 -7.87
N PHE A 111 -4.76 -1.16 -7.89
CA PHE A 111 -5.99 -0.45 -8.26
C PHE A 111 -6.05 0.08 -9.70
N ALA A 112 -4.96 -0.07 -10.47
CA ALA A 112 -4.85 0.30 -11.88
C ALA A 112 -5.60 -0.66 -12.82
#